data_AF-A0A8T4NL38-F1
#
_entry.id   AF-A0A8T4NL38-F1
#
_cell.length_a   1.000
_cell.length_b   1.000
_cell.length_c   1.000
_cell.angle_alpha   90.00
_cell.angle_beta   90.00
_cell.angle_gamma   90.00
#
_symmetry.space_group_name_H-M   'P 1'
#
loop_
_entity.id
_entity.type
_entity.pdbx_description
1 polymer ?
#
loop_
_entity_poly.entity_id
_entity_poly.type
_entity_poly.pdbx_seq_one_letter_code
_entity_poly.pdbx_strand_id
1 'polypeptide(L)'
;LIKERNLRKKYEITYSKNIARAVGQLLAKGEIVARCSGRSEWGARALGNRSILANPSHPDTIRVLNEMIKDRDFWMPFTPSVMAEEQKKYFLNPKEIPCPYMVITFNGTESAKKDMPAAMHPYDHTVRPQAVYKEWNPEYYAILSEFRKITGVGALLNTSFNLHGEPNVLTPEDAFHTLENSALKYLALGNYLFRKKSSR
;
A
#
# COMPACT_ATOMS: atom_id res chain seq x y z
N LEU A 1 -7.72 10.06 21.50
CA LEU A 1 -6.53 9.25 21.13
C LEU A 1 -5.17 9.92 21.38
N ILE A 2 -4.73 10.93 20.61
CA ILE A 2 -3.32 11.41 20.64
C ILE A 2 -2.91 11.94 22.03
N LYS A 3 -3.76 12.76 22.66
CA LYS A 3 -3.51 13.33 24.00
C LYS A 3 -3.61 12.27 25.09
N GLU A 4 -4.67 11.45 25.05
CA GLU A 4 -4.94 10.41 26.05
C GLU A 4 -3.87 9.32 26.11
N ARG A 5 -3.31 8.91 24.96
CA ARG A 5 -2.29 7.84 24.88
C ARG A 5 -0.85 8.35 24.87
N ASN A 6 -0.65 9.66 25.07
CA ASN A 6 0.67 10.30 25.07
C ASN A 6 1.55 9.92 23.86
N LEU A 7 0.93 9.77 22.69
CA LEU A 7 1.58 9.23 21.48
C LEU A 7 2.79 10.08 21.04
N ARG A 8 2.82 11.36 21.41
CA ARG A 8 3.95 12.28 21.14
C ARG A 8 5.27 11.83 21.78
N LYS A 9 5.24 10.96 22.79
CA LYS A 9 6.47 10.36 23.34
C LYS A 9 7.11 9.40 22.33
N LYS A 10 6.31 8.50 21.74
CA LYS A 10 6.75 7.44 20.83
C LYS A 10 6.85 7.87 19.36
N TYR A 11 6.07 8.87 18.94
CA TYR A 11 5.91 9.25 17.54
C TYR A 11 6.21 10.72 17.29
N GLU A 12 6.83 11.01 16.15
CA GLU A 12 6.73 12.31 15.48
C GLU A 12 5.36 12.35 14.77
N ILE A 13 4.56 13.37 15.06
CA ILE A 13 3.18 13.47 14.54
C ILE A 13 3.06 14.77 13.74
N THR A 14 2.70 14.65 12.47
CA THR A 14 2.51 15.78 11.58
C THR A 14 1.10 15.74 11.00
N TYR A 15 0.37 16.86 11.11
CA TYR A 15 -0.85 17.05 10.35
C TYR A 15 -0.50 17.53 8.94
N SER A 16 -1.07 16.91 7.91
CA SER A 16 -0.91 17.34 6.52
C SER A 16 -2.25 17.71 5.91
N LYS A 17 -2.36 18.93 5.37
CA LYS A 17 -3.52 19.34 4.55
C LYS A 17 -3.63 18.53 3.24
N ASN A 18 -2.51 17.98 2.77
CA ASN A 18 -2.44 17.08 1.62
C ASN A 18 -1.65 15.83 2.02
N ILE A 19 -2.31 14.92 2.73
CA ILE A 19 -1.69 13.66 3.16
C ILE A 19 -1.24 12.82 1.96
N ALA A 20 -1.97 12.88 0.84
CA ALA A 20 -1.65 12.15 -0.36
C ALA A 20 -0.25 12.49 -0.90
N ARG A 21 0.09 13.78 -0.94
CA ARG A 21 1.43 14.25 -1.34
C ARG A 21 2.51 13.75 -0.40
N ALA A 22 2.28 13.83 0.91
CA ALA A 22 3.26 13.38 1.91
C ALA A 22 3.51 11.87 1.79
N VAL A 23 2.46 11.06 1.64
CA VAL A 23 2.56 9.61 1.46
C VAL A 23 3.22 9.26 0.12
N GLY A 24 2.80 9.89 -0.99
CA GLY A 24 3.40 9.69 -2.30
C GLY A 24 4.90 9.99 -2.33
N GLN A 25 5.35 11.05 -1.64
CA GLN A 25 6.76 11.38 -1.48
C GLN A 25 7.54 10.36 -0.65
N LEU A 26 6.96 9.81 0.41
CA LEU A 26 7.59 8.75 1.21
C LEU A 26 7.74 7.47 0.38
N LEU A 27 6.67 7.06 -0.31
CA LEU A 27 6.69 5.88 -1.19
C LEU A 27 7.72 6.04 -2.31
N ALA A 28 7.81 7.22 -2.93
CA ALA A 28 8.82 7.51 -3.96
C ALA A 28 10.26 7.43 -3.43
N LYS A 29 10.49 7.67 -2.13
CA LYS A 29 11.79 7.49 -1.47
C LYS A 29 12.06 6.04 -1.05
N GLY A 30 11.15 5.11 -1.33
CA GLY A 30 11.26 3.70 -0.95
C GLY A 30 10.80 3.39 0.47
N GLU A 31 10.22 4.35 1.20
CA GLU A 31 9.65 4.09 2.52
C GLU A 31 8.33 3.32 2.40
N ILE A 32 8.07 2.45 3.38
CA ILE A 32 6.80 1.71 3.48
C ILE A 32 5.86 2.46 4.41
N VAL A 33 4.63 2.67 3.95
CA VAL A 33 3.63 3.45 4.67
C VAL A 33 2.38 2.61 4.91
N ALA A 34 2.02 2.42 6.18
CA ALA A 34 0.71 1.91 6.52
C ALA A 34 -0.35 3.03 6.38
N ARG A 35 -1.51 2.70 5.82
CA ARG A 35 -2.64 3.61 5.64
C ARG A 35 -3.86 3.05 6.35
N CYS A 36 -4.46 3.90 7.18
CA CYS A 36 -5.77 3.70 7.79
C CYS A 36 -6.60 4.97 7.54
N SER A 37 -7.48 4.96 6.54
CA SER A 37 -8.33 6.12 6.20
C SER A 37 -9.76 5.72 5.85
N GLY A 38 -10.71 6.60 6.16
CA GLY A 38 -12.11 6.44 5.80
C GLY A 38 -12.75 5.12 6.26
N ARG A 39 -13.79 4.72 5.53
CA ARG A 39 -14.51 3.45 5.74
C ARG A 39 -13.62 2.27 5.35
N SER A 40 -13.62 1.20 6.14
CA SER A 40 -12.90 -0.02 5.79
C SER A 40 -13.51 -0.67 4.54
N GLU A 41 -12.67 -1.36 3.79
CA GLU A 41 -13.12 -2.30 2.77
C GLU A 41 -13.80 -3.53 3.40
N TRP A 42 -14.70 -4.18 2.66
CA TRP A 42 -15.34 -5.43 3.05
C TRP A 42 -14.66 -6.61 2.35
N GLY A 43 -14.43 -7.70 3.09
CA GLY A 43 -13.81 -8.93 2.60
C GLY A 43 -12.33 -9.08 2.97
N ALA A 44 -11.69 -10.11 2.40
CA ALA A 44 -10.34 -10.53 2.81
C ALA A 44 -9.18 -9.72 2.20
N ARG A 45 -9.48 -8.70 1.38
CA ARG A 45 -8.47 -7.92 0.64
C ARG A 45 -8.46 -6.49 1.13
N ALA A 46 -7.27 -5.93 1.32
CA ALA A 46 -7.10 -4.51 1.52
C ALA A 46 -7.04 -3.81 0.16
N LEU A 47 -7.91 -2.82 -0.01
CA LEU A 47 -8.21 -2.11 -1.24
C LEU A 47 -7.88 -0.61 -1.09
N GLY A 48 -6.90 -0.31 -0.23
CA GLY A 48 -6.33 1.01 -0.02
C GLY A 48 -6.59 1.57 1.37
N ASN A 49 -7.71 1.26 2.02
CA ASN A 49 -8.15 1.97 3.23
C ASN A 49 -7.60 1.38 4.53
N ARG A 50 -7.24 0.09 4.55
CA ARG A 50 -6.55 -0.61 5.63
C ARG A 50 -5.38 -1.39 5.01
N SER A 51 -4.39 -0.65 4.51
CA SER A 51 -3.37 -1.15 3.59
C SER A 51 -1.96 -0.79 4.03
N ILE A 52 -1.00 -1.65 3.71
CA ILE A 52 0.44 -1.31 3.72
C ILE A 52 0.83 -1.08 2.27
N LEU A 53 1.39 0.10 2.01
CA LEU A 53 1.73 0.59 0.70
C LEU A 53 3.25 0.64 0.54
N ALA A 54 3.73 0.25 -0.63
CA ALA A 54 5.15 0.31 -0.96
C ALA A 54 5.37 0.63 -2.45
N ASN A 55 6.57 1.11 -2.77
CA ASN A 55 7.01 1.30 -4.14
C ASN A 55 7.17 -0.07 -4.82
N PRO A 56 6.51 -0.33 -5.96
CA PRO A 56 6.57 -1.66 -6.59
C PRO A 56 7.79 -1.85 -7.50
N SER A 57 8.58 -0.81 -7.77
CA SER A 57 9.66 -0.84 -8.77
C SER A 57 10.90 -1.63 -8.35
N HIS A 58 11.08 -1.91 -7.06
CA HIS A 58 12.27 -2.58 -6.54
C HIS A 58 11.93 -3.96 -5.96
N PRO A 59 12.45 -5.07 -6.51
CA PRO A 59 12.18 -6.43 -6.01
C PRO A 59 12.49 -6.62 -4.52
N ASP A 60 13.52 -5.95 -4.00
CA ASP A 60 13.90 -6.01 -2.58
C ASP A 60 12.77 -5.57 -1.63
N THR A 61 11.79 -4.79 -2.11
CA THR A 61 10.61 -4.40 -1.35
C THR A 61 9.83 -5.62 -0.82
N ILE A 62 9.82 -6.74 -1.56
CA ILE A 62 9.18 -7.99 -1.12
C ILE A 62 9.85 -8.49 0.16
N ARG A 63 11.18 -8.61 0.14
CA ARG A 63 11.97 -9.09 1.27
C ARG A 63 11.78 -8.18 2.48
N VAL A 64 11.89 -6.87 2.28
CA VAL A 64 11.71 -5.88 3.34
C VAL A 64 10.30 -5.96 3.96
N LEU A 65 9.24 -6.09 3.14
CA LEU A 65 7.87 -6.25 3.68
C LEU A 65 7.68 -7.54 4.47
N ASN A 66 8.28 -8.64 4.01
CA ASN A 66 8.22 -9.91 4.72
C ASN A 66 8.95 -9.83 6.06
N GLU A 67 10.20 -9.34 6.08
CA GLU A 67 10.99 -9.15 7.31
C GLU A 67 10.33 -8.16 8.28
N MET A 68 9.68 -7.12 7.78
CA MET A 68 9.13 -6.07 8.64
C MET A 68 7.82 -6.44 9.34
N ILE A 69 6.98 -7.27 8.70
CA ILE A 69 5.60 -7.45 9.16
C ILE A 69 4.92 -8.73 8.67
N LYS A 70 5.17 -9.16 7.42
CA LYS A 70 4.35 -10.24 6.84
C LYS A 70 4.79 -11.63 7.24
N ASP A 71 6.08 -11.85 7.47
CA ASP A 71 6.64 -13.14 7.83
C ASP A 71 6.01 -14.28 7.00
N ARG A 72 6.02 -14.07 5.68
CA ARG A 72 5.41 -14.95 4.68
C ARG A 72 6.49 -15.68 3.92
N ASP A 73 6.15 -16.84 3.38
CA ASP A 73 7.03 -17.55 2.47
C ASP A 73 7.45 -16.67 1.29
N PHE A 74 8.73 -16.76 0.92
CA PHE A 74 9.37 -15.91 -0.09
C PHE A 74 8.73 -15.98 -1.48
N TRP A 75 7.98 -17.04 -1.78
CA TRP A 75 7.33 -17.26 -3.06
C TRP A 75 5.93 -16.65 -3.17
N MET A 76 5.32 -16.23 -2.05
CA MET A 76 3.98 -15.66 -2.11
C MET A 76 4.00 -14.24 -2.70
N PRO A 77 3.32 -14.00 -3.83
CA PRO A 77 3.38 -12.71 -4.50
C PRO A 77 2.53 -11.65 -3.81
N PHE A 78 2.97 -10.40 -3.92
CA PHE A 78 2.16 -9.24 -3.59
C PHE A 78 1.33 -8.78 -4.79
N THR A 79 0.39 -7.86 -4.54
CA THR A 79 -0.58 -7.39 -5.53
C THR A 79 -0.43 -5.91 -5.81
N PRO A 80 -0.64 -5.46 -7.05
CA PRO A 80 -0.58 -4.05 -7.39
C PRO A 80 -1.96 -3.39 -7.24
N SER A 81 -1.99 -2.18 -6.70
CA SER A 81 -3.05 -1.21 -6.98
C SER A 81 -2.60 -0.35 -8.16
N VAL A 82 -3.41 -0.27 -9.21
CA VAL A 82 -3.08 0.38 -10.48
C VAL A 82 -4.12 1.46 -10.77
N MET A 83 -3.69 2.64 -11.20
CA MET A 83 -4.62 3.68 -11.67
C MET A 83 -5.44 3.14 -12.84
N ALA A 84 -6.78 3.21 -12.78
CA ALA A 84 -7.65 2.53 -13.73
C ALA A 84 -7.37 2.91 -15.20
N GLU A 85 -6.99 4.15 -15.47
CA GLU A 85 -6.59 4.66 -16.78
C GLU A 85 -5.25 4.10 -17.30
N GLU A 86 -4.39 3.58 -16.42
CA GLU A 86 -3.11 2.98 -16.79
C GLU A 86 -3.18 1.44 -16.90
N GLN A 87 -4.35 0.82 -16.71
CA GLN A 87 -4.47 -0.64 -16.70
C GLN A 87 -3.86 -1.31 -17.93
N LYS A 88 -4.10 -0.75 -19.13
CA LYS A 88 -3.63 -1.29 -20.42
C LYS A 88 -2.11 -1.24 -20.55
N LYS A 89 -1.45 -0.36 -19.80
CA LYS A 89 0.02 -0.30 -19.72
C LYS A 89 0.57 -1.53 -19.00
N TYR A 90 -0.14 -2.05 -18.00
CA TYR A 90 0.42 -2.99 -17.03
C TYR A 90 -0.09 -4.43 -17.17
N PHE A 91 -1.31 -4.66 -17.64
CA PHE A 91 -1.82 -6.03 -17.78
C PHE A 91 -2.78 -6.23 -18.95
N LEU A 92 -2.80 -7.46 -19.46
CA LEU A 92 -3.62 -7.85 -20.60
C LEU A 92 -5.05 -8.18 -20.16
N ASN A 93 -5.99 -7.27 -20.45
CA ASN A 93 -7.42 -7.42 -20.15
C ASN A 93 -8.27 -7.23 -21.42
N PRO A 94 -8.23 -8.17 -22.38
CA PRO A 94 -8.89 -8.02 -23.68
C PRO A 94 -10.42 -7.96 -23.60
N LYS A 95 -11.00 -8.50 -22.52
CA LYS A 95 -12.45 -8.50 -22.26
C LYS A 95 -12.91 -7.27 -21.46
N GLU A 96 -11.99 -6.35 -21.15
CA GLU A 96 -12.23 -5.15 -20.34
C GLU A 96 -12.98 -5.45 -19.02
N ILE A 97 -12.66 -6.58 -18.40
CA ILE A 97 -13.30 -7.03 -17.16
C ILE A 97 -12.93 -6.06 -16.03
N PRO A 98 -13.90 -5.47 -15.31
CA PRO A 98 -13.62 -4.66 -14.13
C PRO A 98 -12.88 -5.48 -13.07
N CYS A 99 -11.73 -4.97 -12.61
CA CYS A 99 -10.90 -5.64 -11.60
C CYS A 99 -10.61 -4.77 -10.35
N PRO A 100 -11.63 -4.19 -9.68
CA PRO A 100 -11.40 -3.30 -8.54
C PRO A 100 -11.13 -4.03 -7.22
N TYR A 101 -11.20 -5.36 -7.16
CA TYR A 101 -11.25 -6.13 -5.91
C TYR A 101 -10.07 -7.09 -5.70
N MET A 102 -9.06 -7.09 -6.58
CA MET A 102 -7.98 -8.07 -6.53
C MET A 102 -8.48 -9.52 -6.55
N VAL A 103 -9.48 -9.87 -7.35
CA VAL A 103 -10.02 -11.26 -7.40
C VAL A 103 -9.78 -11.96 -8.73
N ILE A 104 -9.21 -11.26 -9.71
CA ILE A 104 -8.97 -11.76 -11.06
C ILE A 104 -7.49 -11.57 -11.39
N THR A 105 -6.89 -12.59 -11.99
CA THR A 105 -5.49 -12.58 -12.42
C THR A 105 -5.40 -12.29 -13.92
N PHE A 106 -4.39 -11.53 -14.32
CA PHE A 106 -4.08 -11.21 -15.71
C PHE A 106 -2.59 -11.42 -15.99
N ASN A 107 -2.26 -11.58 -17.27
CA ASN A 107 -0.86 -11.57 -17.70
C ASN A 107 -0.31 -10.14 -17.61
N GLY A 108 0.83 -9.96 -16.95
CA GLY A 108 1.56 -8.69 -16.93
C GLY A 108 2.21 -8.36 -18.28
N THR A 109 2.37 -7.08 -18.58
CA THR A 109 3.12 -6.60 -19.76
C THR A 109 4.61 -6.43 -19.47
N GLU A 110 5.40 -6.09 -20.49
CA GLU A 110 6.81 -5.70 -20.28
C GLU A 110 6.95 -4.44 -19.42
N SER A 111 6.03 -3.47 -19.54
CA SER A 111 6.02 -2.31 -18.65
C SER A 111 5.74 -2.70 -17.20
N ALA A 112 4.94 -3.73 -16.95
CA ALA A 112 4.75 -4.25 -15.59
C ALA A 112 6.04 -4.84 -15.01
N LYS A 113 6.75 -5.64 -15.79
CA LYS A 113 8.04 -6.23 -15.39
C LYS A 113 9.08 -5.16 -15.05
N LYS A 114 9.08 -4.06 -15.80
CA LYS A 114 9.98 -2.93 -15.57
C LYS A 114 9.57 -2.08 -14.37
N ASP A 115 8.30 -1.69 -14.30
CA ASP A 115 7.86 -0.63 -13.38
C ASP A 115 7.35 -1.17 -12.04
N MET A 116 6.88 -2.42 -11.99
CA MET A 116 6.29 -3.03 -10.79
C MET A 116 6.67 -4.50 -10.53
N PRO A 117 7.96 -4.90 -10.66
CA PRO A 117 8.39 -6.27 -10.43
C PRO A 117 8.10 -6.80 -9.02
N ALA A 118 8.00 -5.93 -8.00
CA ALA A 118 7.69 -6.35 -6.63
C ALA A 118 6.20 -6.70 -6.41
N ALA A 119 5.33 -6.33 -7.36
CA ALA A 119 3.88 -6.51 -7.26
C ALA A 119 3.34 -7.49 -8.32
N MET A 120 4.18 -8.39 -8.81
CA MET A 120 3.81 -9.45 -9.75
C MET A 120 4.33 -10.80 -9.27
N HIS A 121 3.81 -11.88 -9.86
CA HIS A 121 4.33 -13.20 -9.59
C HIS A 121 5.76 -13.34 -10.14
N PRO A 122 6.74 -13.78 -9.33
CA PRO A 122 8.16 -13.74 -9.71
C PRO A 122 8.54 -14.69 -10.85
N TYR A 123 7.75 -15.75 -11.06
CA TYR A 123 8.01 -16.75 -12.10
C TYR A 123 7.22 -16.51 -13.39
N ASP A 124 5.88 -16.52 -13.33
CA ASP A 124 5.02 -16.40 -14.50
C ASP A 124 4.61 -14.96 -14.88
N HIS A 125 5.01 -13.96 -14.07
CA HIS A 125 4.73 -12.53 -14.31
C HIS A 125 3.24 -12.18 -14.39
N THR A 126 2.38 -13.03 -13.83
CA THR A 126 0.96 -12.70 -13.68
C THR A 126 0.76 -11.67 -12.56
N VAL A 127 -0.32 -10.90 -12.66
CA VAL A 127 -0.71 -9.90 -11.67
C VAL A 127 -2.17 -10.07 -11.28
N ARG A 128 -2.48 -9.82 -10.01
CA ARG A 128 -3.86 -9.79 -9.48
C ARG A 128 -4.18 -8.36 -9.02
N PRO A 129 -4.50 -7.45 -9.96
CA PRO A 129 -4.53 -6.03 -9.69
C PRO A 129 -5.81 -5.60 -8.96
N GLN A 130 -5.71 -4.45 -8.31
CA GLN A 130 -6.83 -3.56 -8.04
C GLN A 130 -6.77 -2.41 -9.03
N ALA A 131 -7.75 -2.29 -9.94
CA ALA A 131 -7.98 -1.04 -10.66
C ALA A 131 -8.58 0.02 -9.71
N VAL A 132 -7.88 1.14 -9.54
CA VAL A 132 -8.27 2.23 -8.65
C VAL A 132 -8.93 3.34 -9.47
N TYR A 133 -10.22 3.53 -9.24
CA TYR A 133 -11.01 4.60 -9.85
C TYR A 133 -11.08 5.81 -8.91
N LYS A 134 -10.89 7.01 -9.46
CA LYS A 134 -10.90 8.26 -8.69
C LYS A 134 -12.24 8.51 -8.01
N GLU A 135 -13.32 8.10 -8.66
CA GLU A 135 -14.70 8.27 -8.22
C GLU A 135 -15.03 7.38 -7.01
N TRP A 136 -14.31 6.26 -6.86
CA TRP A 136 -14.60 5.27 -5.81
C TRP A 136 -13.76 5.53 -4.55
N ASN A 137 -12.50 5.92 -4.71
CA ASN A 137 -11.62 6.23 -3.60
C ASN A 137 -10.69 7.40 -3.95
N PRO A 138 -11.19 8.65 -3.91
CA PRO A 138 -10.44 9.82 -4.36
C PRO A 138 -9.18 10.06 -3.52
N GLU A 139 -9.22 9.75 -2.22
CA GLU A 139 -8.06 9.88 -1.34
C GLU A 139 -6.94 8.89 -1.70
N TYR A 140 -7.30 7.63 -1.97
CA TYR A 140 -6.31 6.62 -2.34
C TYR A 140 -5.76 6.87 -3.74
N TYR A 141 -6.65 7.20 -4.69
CA TYR A 141 -6.26 7.60 -6.04
C TYR A 141 -5.29 8.80 -6.02
N ALA A 142 -5.52 9.79 -5.14
CA ALA A 142 -4.62 10.92 -4.99
C ALA A 142 -3.20 10.49 -4.55
N ILE A 143 -3.06 9.46 -3.71
CA ILE A 143 -1.74 8.91 -3.34
C ILE A 143 -1.04 8.32 -4.56
N LEU A 144 -1.73 7.49 -5.36
CA LEU A 144 -1.17 6.94 -6.60
C LEU A 144 -0.77 8.07 -7.57
N SER A 145 -1.61 9.10 -7.70
CA SER A 145 -1.34 10.25 -8.56
C SER A 145 -0.09 11.02 -8.12
N GLU A 146 0.06 11.30 -6.82
CA GLU A 146 1.24 12.00 -6.27
C GLU A 146 2.51 11.15 -6.40
N PHE A 147 2.42 9.83 -6.17
CA PHE A 147 3.53 8.91 -6.42
C PHE A 147 3.94 8.92 -7.91
N ARG A 148 2.97 8.76 -8.82
CA ARG A 148 3.19 8.77 -10.27
C ARG A 148 3.82 10.07 -10.76
N LYS A 149 3.44 11.23 -10.23
CA LYS A 149 4.07 12.52 -10.59
C LYS A 149 5.57 12.53 -10.32
N ILE A 150 6.03 11.76 -9.33
CA ILE A 150 7.44 11.70 -8.93
C ILE A 150 8.17 10.59 -9.68
N THR A 151 7.56 9.42 -9.84
CA THR A 151 8.24 8.20 -10.34
C THR A 151 7.91 7.86 -11.79
N GLY A 152 6.83 8.40 -12.34
CA GLY A 152 6.25 7.98 -13.63
C GLY A 152 5.44 6.67 -13.55
N VAL A 153 5.34 6.04 -12.38
CA VAL A 153 4.68 4.75 -12.18
C VAL A 153 3.29 4.96 -11.56
N GLY A 154 2.21 4.70 -12.30
CA GLY A 154 0.83 4.74 -11.78
C GLY A 154 0.36 3.43 -11.14
N ALA A 155 1.25 2.79 -10.39
CA ALA A 155 0.95 1.60 -9.61
C ALA A 155 1.66 1.64 -8.25
N LEU A 156 1.07 1.00 -7.25
CA LEU A 156 1.67 0.77 -5.93
C LEU A 156 1.56 -0.71 -5.56
N LEU A 157 2.52 -1.22 -4.80
CA LEU A 157 2.34 -2.48 -4.10
C LEU A 157 1.38 -2.23 -2.93
N ASN A 158 0.33 -3.04 -2.84
CA ASN A 158 -0.65 -2.97 -1.76
C ASN A 158 -0.83 -4.35 -1.12
N THR A 159 -0.76 -4.39 0.21
CA THR A 159 -1.04 -5.57 1.02
C THR A 159 -1.87 -5.20 2.25
N SER A 160 -2.47 -6.21 2.91
CA SER A 160 -3.28 -6.01 4.10
C SER A 160 -2.50 -5.33 5.22
N PHE A 161 -3.15 -4.51 6.04
CA PHE A 161 -2.53 -3.92 7.21
C PHE A 161 -2.87 -4.75 8.44
N ASN A 162 -2.00 -5.71 8.74
CA ASN A 162 -2.09 -6.66 9.83
C ASN A 162 -0.72 -7.31 10.08
N LEU A 163 -0.52 -7.81 11.29
CA LEU A 163 0.55 -8.76 11.59
C LEU A 163 0.22 -10.13 10.98
N HIS A 164 1.24 -10.97 10.84
CA HIS A 164 1.02 -12.36 10.45
C HIS A 164 0.09 -13.06 11.44
N GLY A 165 -0.90 -13.81 10.95
CA GLY A 165 -1.89 -14.52 11.78
C GLY A 165 -3.05 -13.66 12.34
N GLU A 166 -2.99 -12.33 12.22
CA GLU A 166 -4.04 -11.43 12.73
C GLU A 166 -5.03 -10.99 11.63
N PRO A 167 -6.27 -10.59 12.00
CA PRO A 167 -7.20 -9.95 11.06
C PRO A 167 -6.70 -8.58 10.59
N ASN A 168 -7.29 -8.06 9.51
CA ASN A 168 -6.99 -6.71 9.03
C ASN A 168 -7.39 -5.65 10.08
N VAL A 169 -6.59 -4.61 10.24
CA VAL A 169 -6.91 -3.54 11.22
C VAL A 169 -8.23 -2.86 10.86
N LEU A 170 -9.03 -2.52 11.87
CA LEU A 170 -10.31 -1.83 11.69
C LEU A 170 -10.29 -0.44 12.29
N THR A 171 -9.84 -0.36 13.54
CA THR A 171 -9.81 0.85 14.38
C THR A 171 -8.43 1.52 14.38
N PRO A 172 -8.34 2.80 14.76
CA PRO A 172 -7.06 3.45 15.05
C PRO A 172 -6.21 2.67 16.05
N GLU A 173 -6.84 2.08 17.08
CA GLU A 173 -6.18 1.27 18.10
C GLU A 173 -5.50 0.04 17.48
N ASP A 174 -6.18 -0.68 16.59
CA ASP A 174 -5.61 -1.81 15.86
C ASP A 174 -4.43 -1.37 14.98
N ALA A 175 -4.57 -0.21 14.32
CA ALA A 175 -3.51 0.36 13.49
C ALA A 175 -2.26 0.68 14.32
N PHE A 176 -2.40 1.24 15.53
CA PHE A 176 -1.28 1.46 16.43
C PHE A 176 -0.73 0.16 16.99
N HIS A 177 -1.56 -0.83 17.31
CA HIS A 177 -1.12 -2.15 17.73
C HIS A 177 -0.21 -2.80 16.67
N THR A 178 -0.68 -2.86 15.42
CA THR A 178 0.10 -3.41 14.31
C THR A 178 1.37 -2.59 14.06
N LEU A 179 1.27 -1.26 14.13
CA LEU A 179 2.43 -0.40 13.99
C LEU A 179 3.46 -0.70 15.09
N GLU A 180 3.09 -0.73 16.37
CA GLU A 180 4.01 -0.97 17.50
C GLU A 180 4.69 -2.33 17.44
N ASN A 181 3.98 -3.38 17.02
CA ASN A 181 4.45 -4.76 16.97
C ASN A 181 5.04 -5.19 15.61
N SER A 182 5.40 -4.22 14.76
CA SER A 182 6.11 -4.46 13.50
C SER A 182 7.28 -3.51 13.33
N ALA A 183 8.13 -3.75 12.34
CA ALA A 183 9.21 -2.83 12.00
C ALA A 183 8.73 -1.60 11.18
N LEU A 184 7.42 -1.48 10.89
CA LEU A 184 6.85 -0.33 10.19
C LEU A 184 7.21 1.00 10.86
N LYS A 185 7.65 1.97 10.05
CA LYS A 185 8.06 3.30 10.53
C LYS A 185 6.95 4.33 10.41
N TYR A 186 6.11 4.24 9.38
CA TYR A 186 5.14 5.26 9.02
C TYR A 186 3.70 4.74 9.04
N LEU A 187 2.80 5.52 9.65
CA LEU A 187 1.36 5.34 9.61
C LEU A 187 0.68 6.65 9.18
N ALA A 188 -0.05 6.62 8.08
CA ALA A 188 -1.01 7.64 7.69
C ALA A 188 -2.39 7.26 8.24
N LEU A 189 -2.86 8.02 9.24
CA LEU A 189 -4.17 7.86 9.86
C LEU A 189 -5.02 9.10 9.54
N GLY A 190 -5.90 8.99 8.55
CA GLY A 190 -6.57 10.15 7.95
C GLY A 190 -5.54 11.19 7.47
N ASN A 191 -5.66 12.43 7.94
CA ASN A 191 -4.73 13.53 7.61
C ASN A 191 -3.51 13.66 8.53
N TYR A 192 -3.28 12.68 9.40
CA TYR A 192 -2.12 12.66 10.29
C TYR A 192 -1.11 11.63 9.82
N LEU A 193 0.15 12.05 9.74
CA LEU A 193 1.29 11.17 9.53
C LEU A 193 2.01 10.96 10.86
N PHE A 194 2.14 9.70 11.25
CA PHE A 194 2.88 9.25 12.40
C PHE A 194 4.17 8.60 11.92
N ARG A 195 5.30 9.00 12.48
CA ARG A 195 6.60 8.36 12.28
C ARG A 195 7.10 7.86 13.63
N LYS A 196 7.45 6.57 13.73
CA LYS A 196 8.13 6.04 14.92
C LYS A 196 9.42 6.80 15.14
N LYS A 197 9.62 7.31 16.35
CA LYS A 197 10.96 7.76 16.75
C LYS A 197 11.84 6.51 16.84
N SER A 198 13.07 6.59 16.34
CA SER A 198 14.02 5.49 16.54
C SER A 198 14.12 5.22 18.04
N SER A 199 13.91 3.97 18.44
CA SER A 199 14.33 3.50 19.76
C SER A 199 15.83 3.70 19.83
N ARG A 200 16.29 4.51 20.80
CA ARG A 200 17.69 4.47 21.23
C ARG A 200 18.01 3.10 21.79
#